data_AF-A0A2V9WHP7-F1
#
_entry.id   AF-A0A2V9WHP7-F1
#
_cell.length_a   1.000
_cell.length_b   1.000
_cell.length_c   1.000
_cell.angle_alpha   90.00
_cell.angle_beta   90.00
_cell.angle_gamma   90.00
#
_symmetry.space_group_name_H-M   'P 1'
#
loop_
_entity.id
_entity.type
_entity.pdbx_description
1 polymer ?
#
loop_
_entity_poly.entity_id
_entity_poly.type
_entity_poly.pdbx_seq_one_letter_code
_entity_poly.pdbx_strand_id
1 'polypeptide(L)'
;MEAMKHIAYTGFGFVLFAASVVVPASAQQAQASSTQSQNQAQPSLADYARQMKKDSPQPKSRPKVFDNDNLPKDDKLSVVGELPPVAADKSSEAKPADPTGNVPAATDKKSATETKAAATENEQLKRQAALKEWQQKLTAQKDQIDLADRELDVLKREYQIRAAAFYADAGDRLRNSAAWDKQDTQYKQQIADKQKALDDAKQKLEEMQEDARKAGIPAAMREQ
;
A
#
# COMPACT_ATOMS: atom_id res chain seq x y z
N MET A 1 -3.03 -27.38 -35.76
CA MET A 1 -2.29 -27.19 -34.50
C MET A 1 -1.65 -25.82 -34.59
N GLU A 2 -2.09 -24.94 -33.71
CA GLU A 2 -1.96 -23.49 -33.78
C GLU A 2 -0.57 -23.04 -33.30
N ALA A 3 0.01 -22.09 -34.01
CA ALA A 3 1.39 -21.62 -33.84
C ALA A 3 1.52 -20.71 -32.62
N MET A 4 2.33 -21.11 -31.64
CA MET A 4 2.76 -20.21 -30.56
C MET A 4 3.88 -19.30 -31.06
N LYS A 5 3.58 -18.00 -31.13
CA LYS A 5 4.56 -16.94 -31.35
C LYS A 5 5.26 -16.63 -30.03
N HIS A 6 6.51 -17.07 -29.90
CA HIS A 6 7.39 -16.61 -28.84
C HIS A 6 7.91 -15.20 -29.20
N ILE A 7 7.49 -14.19 -28.44
CA ILE A 7 8.08 -12.85 -28.50
C ILE A 7 9.38 -12.91 -27.69
N ALA A 8 10.49 -13.11 -28.41
CA ALA A 8 11.83 -12.92 -27.89
C ALA A 8 12.11 -11.40 -27.82
N TYR A 9 12.30 -10.87 -26.61
CA TYR A 9 12.84 -9.52 -26.44
C TYR A 9 14.34 -9.54 -26.74
N THR A 10 14.66 -9.00 -27.90
CA THR A 10 16.00 -8.69 -28.39
C THR A 10 16.72 -7.71 -27.46
N GLY A 11 17.86 -8.16 -26.94
CA GLY A 11 18.83 -7.30 -26.27
C GLY A 11 19.44 -6.32 -27.28
N PHE A 12 19.33 -5.02 -26.98
CA PHE A 12 20.10 -3.99 -27.65
C PHE A 12 21.45 -3.83 -26.94
N GLY A 13 22.50 -4.30 -27.60
CA GLY A 13 23.86 -3.84 -27.35
C GLY A 13 24.22 -2.76 -28.37
N PHE A 14 24.83 -1.66 -27.92
CA PHE A 14 25.78 -0.86 -28.70
C PHE A 14 26.63 0.00 -27.74
N VAL A 15 27.89 -0.39 -27.48
CA VAL A 15 29.14 0.22 -27.97
C VAL A 15 29.71 1.33 -27.05
N LEU A 16 30.75 0.93 -26.31
CA LEU A 16 32.13 1.45 -26.38
C LEU A 16 32.31 2.98 -26.44
N PHE A 17 32.71 3.58 -25.31
CA PHE A 17 33.63 4.72 -25.33
C PHE A 17 34.66 4.58 -24.20
N ALA A 18 35.89 4.26 -24.60
CA ALA A 18 37.07 4.34 -23.76
C ALA A 18 37.57 5.79 -23.76
N ALA A 19 37.72 6.38 -22.58
CA ALA A 19 38.55 7.57 -22.39
C ALA A 19 39.22 7.48 -21.02
N SER A 20 40.45 6.99 -21.05
CA SER A 20 41.44 7.07 -20.00
C SER A 20 41.85 8.52 -19.76
N VAL A 21 41.69 9.01 -18.52
CA VAL A 21 42.44 10.15 -17.99
C VAL A 21 43.05 9.73 -16.65
N VAL A 22 44.35 9.54 -16.68
CA VAL A 22 45.25 9.44 -15.53
C VAL A 22 45.47 10.85 -14.98
N VAL A 23 45.24 11.04 -13.67
CA VAL A 23 45.78 12.16 -12.88
C VAL A 23 46.33 11.57 -11.58
N PRO A 24 47.56 11.96 -11.16
CA PRO A 24 48.38 11.15 -10.25
C PRO A 24 48.06 11.34 -8.77
N ALA A 25 48.58 10.37 -8.03
CA ALA A 25 48.69 10.33 -6.59
C ALA A 25 49.16 11.66 -5.97
N SER A 26 48.37 12.16 -5.02
CA SER A 26 48.89 12.91 -3.88
C SER A 26 48.47 12.15 -2.63
N ALA A 27 49.45 11.46 -2.06
CA ALA A 27 49.38 10.97 -0.69
C ALA A 27 49.42 12.20 0.23
N GLN A 28 48.33 12.48 0.93
CA GLN A 28 48.36 13.38 2.08
C GLN A 28 47.59 12.74 3.23
N GLN A 29 48.37 11.96 3.98
CA GLN A 29 48.49 12.08 5.43
C GLN A 29 47.19 11.95 6.25
N ALA A 30 47.05 10.76 6.81
CA ALA A 30 46.19 10.50 7.97
C ALA A 30 46.54 11.47 9.11
N GLN A 31 45.60 12.36 9.44
CA GLN A 31 45.49 12.91 10.78
C GLN A 31 44.39 12.13 11.51
N ALA A 32 44.83 11.35 12.49
CA ALA A 32 43.97 10.81 13.52
C ALA A 32 43.42 11.98 14.33
N SER A 33 42.16 12.33 14.10
CA SER A 33 41.38 13.18 15.00
C SER A 33 40.63 12.26 15.96
N SER A 34 41.17 12.11 17.18
CA SER A 34 40.44 11.53 18.29
C SER A 34 39.30 12.47 18.67
N THR A 35 38.09 12.21 18.16
CA THR A 35 36.86 12.84 18.64
C THR A 35 36.52 12.25 20.00
N GLN A 36 36.97 12.95 21.04
CA GLN A 36 36.50 12.75 22.39
C GLN A 36 35.07 13.31 22.48
N SER A 37 34.08 12.45 22.25
CA SER A 37 32.67 12.82 22.34
C SER A 37 32.36 13.35 23.73
N GLN A 38 32.09 14.65 23.81
CA GLN A 38 31.49 15.28 24.97
C GLN A 38 30.10 14.67 25.18
N ASN A 39 29.97 14.00 26.31
CA ASN A 39 28.74 13.43 26.83
C ASN A 39 27.77 14.58 27.20
N GLN A 40 27.05 15.10 26.21
CA GLN A 40 25.89 15.94 26.47
C GLN A 40 24.75 15.03 26.91
N ALA A 41 24.38 15.19 28.17
CA ALA A 41 23.28 14.50 28.83
C ALA A 41 21.95 14.82 28.11
N GLN A 42 21.66 14.05 27.07
CA GLN A 42 20.30 13.88 26.59
C GLN A 42 19.59 13.00 27.63
N PRO A 43 18.37 13.37 28.06
CA PRO A 43 17.63 12.56 29.03
C PRO A 43 17.54 11.13 28.50
N SER A 44 18.11 10.21 29.27
CA SER A 44 18.20 8.81 28.87
C SER A 44 16.80 8.25 28.69
N LEU A 45 16.57 7.46 27.64
CA LEU A 45 15.33 6.69 27.48
C LEU A 45 15.05 5.83 28.74
N ALA A 46 16.09 5.45 29.46
CA ALA A 46 15.97 4.75 30.74
C ALA A 46 15.35 5.63 31.84
N ASP A 47 15.63 6.94 31.87
CA ASP A 47 15.04 7.87 32.83
C ASP A 47 13.56 8.14 32.51
N TYR A 48 13.21 8.24 31.23
CA TYR A 48 11.81 8.31 30.78
C TYR A 48 11.01 7.06 31.19
N ALA A 49 11.58 5.87 30.98
CA ALA A 49 10.95 4.61 31.41
C ALA A 49 10.73 4.55 32.93
N ARG A 50 11.65 5.10 33.72
CA ARG A 50 11.51 5.17 35.20
C ARG A 50 10.44 6.18 35.62
N GLN A 51 10.32 7.33 34.95
CA GLN A 51 9.26 8.31 35.20
C GLN A 51 7.87 7.73 34.89
N MET A 52 7.69 7.10 33.73
CA MET A 52 6.43 6.43 33.35
C MET A 52 5.98 5.40 34.39
N LYS A 53 6.92 4.66 34.98
CA LYS A 53 6.61 3.65 36.01
C LYS A 53 6.33 4.25 37.39
N LYS A 54 6.86 5.44 37.68
CA LYS A 54 6.65 6.16 38.94
C LYS A 54 5.32 6.92 38.95
N ASP A 55 4.92 7.45 37.80
CA ASP A 55 3.67 8.21 37.63
C ASP A 55 2.48 7.33 37.23
N SER A 56 2.69 6.02 37.06
CA SER A 56 1.61 5.07 36.85
C SER A 56 0.83 4.85 38.15
N PRO A 57 -0.44 5.27 38.26
CA PRO A 57 -1.28 4.85 39.37
C PRO A 57 -1.39 3.32 39.35
N GLN A 58 -1.14 2.69 40.49
CA GLN A 58 -1.42 1.27 40.73
C GLN A 58 -2.77 0.90 40.09
N PRO A 59 -2.84 -0.13 39.23
CA PRO A 59 -4.05 -0.43 38.47
C PRO A 59 -5.18 -0.78 39.43
N LYS A 60 -6.11 0.16 39.66
CA LYS A 60 -7.38 -0.13 40.32
C LYS A 60 -8.17 -1.02 39.37
N SER A 61 -8.18 -2.31 39.69
CA SER A 61 -8.80 -3.42 38.97
C SER A 61 -8.12 -3.82 37.66
N ARG A 62 -7.75 -5.11 37.58
CA ARG A 62 -7.31 -5.76 36.35
C ARG A 62 -8.46 -5.70 35.32
N PRO A 63 -8.17 -5.56 34.01
CA PRO A 63 -9.20 -5.63 32.98
C PRO A 63 -9.96 -6.95 33.10
N LYS A 64 -11.27 -6.93 32.85
CA LYS A 64 -12.11 -8.13 32.85
C LYS A 64 -11.58 -9.08 31.78
N VAL A 65 -11.00 -10.21 32.20
CA VAL A 65 -10.53 -11.26 31.31
C VAL A 65 -11.74 -12.12 30.95
N PHE A 66 -12.11 -12.09 29.68
CA PHE A 66 -13.13 -12.96 29.11
C PHE A 66 -12.43 -14.23 28.61
N ASP A 67 -12.41 -15.27 29.42
CA ASP A 67 -12.02 -16.62 29.01
C ASP A 67 -13.24 -17.39 28.48
N ASN A 68 -13.01 -18.57 27.88
CA ASN A 68 -14.08 -19.42 27.33
C ASN A 68 -15.18 -19.79 28.36
N ASP A 69 -14.85 -19.70 29.65
CA ASP A 69 -15.76 -19.95 30.77
C ASP A 69 -16.51 -18.71 31.28
N ASN A 70 -16.06 -17.50 30.91
CA ASN A 70 -16.64 -16.22 31.36
C ASN A 70 -17.23 -15.40 30.19
N LEU A 71 -17.44 -16.06 29.05
CA LEU A 71 -18.18 -15.50 27.92
C LEU A 71 -19.65 -15.35 28.31
N PRO A 72 -20.26 -14.16 28.11
CA PRO A 72 -21.70 -13.99 28.27
C PRO A 72 -22.43 -14.91 27.28
N LYS A 73 -23.18 -15.90 27.79
CA LYS A 73 -23.94 -16.87 26.97
C LYS A 73 -25.36 -16.42 26.67
N ASP A 74 -25.86 -15.44 27.43
CA ASP A 74 -27.24 -14.98 27.36
C ASP A 74 -27.39 -13.60 26.68
N ASP A 75 -26.28 -12.97 26.30
CA ASP A 75 -26.34 -11.65 25.68
C ASP A 75 -26.59 -11.77 24.17
N LYS A 76 -27.65 -11.10 23.71
CA LYS A 76 -28.10 -11.18 22.33
C LYS A 76 -27.08 -10.46 21.47
N LEU A 77 -26.27 -11.23 20.73
CA LEU A 77 -25.39 -10.71 19.68
C LEU A 77 -26.20 -9.72 18.84
N SER A 78 -25.86 -8.43 18.91
CA SER A 78 -26.48 -7.42 18.08
C SER A 78 -26.02 -7.66 16.65
N VAL A 79 -26.80 -8.44 15.90
CA VAL A 79 -26.63 -8.59 14.45
C VAL A 79 -26.97 -7.25 13.83
N VAL A 80 -25.94 -6.47 13.50
CA VAL A 80 -26.11 -5.28 12.66
C VAL A 80 -26.30 -5.77 11.23
N GLY A 81 -27.56 -5.74 10.78
CA GLY A 81 -27.97 -6.15 9.44
C GLY A 81 -29.25 -6.97 9.49
N GLU A 82 -30.35 -6.39 9.02
CA GLU A 82 -31.61 -7.09 8.79
C GLU A 82 -31.33 -8.33 7.91
N LEU A 83 -31.73 -9.51 8.39
CA LEU A 83 -31.72 -10.73 7.59
C LEU A 83 -32.86 -10.62 6.56
N PRO A 84 -32.61 -10.75 5.24
CA PRO A 84 -33.69 -10.65 4.27
C PRO A 84 -34.66 -11.84 4.39
N PRO A 85 -35.99 -11.61 4.34
CA PRO A 85 -36.96 -12.69 4.30
C PRO A 85 -36.90 -13.42 2.95
N VAL A 86 -36.95 -14.75 3.03
CA VAL A 86 -37.02 -15.67 1.88
C VAL A 86 -38.38 -15.52 1.22
N ALA A 87 -38.41 -15.16 -0.07
CA ALA A 87 -39.64 -15.17 -0.87
C ALA A 87 -39.46 -16.06 -2.10
N ALA A 88 -40.40 -17.00 -2.23
CA ALA A 88 -40.52 -17.98 -3.30
C ALA A 88 -41.01 -17.36 -4.62
N ASP A 89 -40.40 -17.79 -5.71
CA ASP A 89 -40.97 -18.21 -7.00
C ASP A 89 -42.32 -17.61 -7.46
N LYS A 90 -42.32 -16.83 -8.57
CA LYS A 90 -42.87 -17.25 -9.89
C LYS A 90 -43.07 -16.09 -10.88
N SER A 91 -42.64 -16.37 -12.11
CA SER A 91 -42.88 -15.68 -13.37
C SER A 91 -44.36 -15.45 -13.70
N SER A 92 -44.69 -14.39 -14.46
CA SER A 92 -45.41 -14.49 -15.75
C SER A 92 -45.65 -13.16 -16.48
N GLU A 93 -45.55 -13.31 -17.80
CA GLU A 93 -45.63 -12.46 -18.98
C GLU A 93 -47.06 -11.93 -19.34
N ALA A 94 -47.07 -10.74 -19.99
CA ALA A 94 -47.96 -10.20 -21.07
C ALA A 94 -49.47 -9.86 -20.92
N LYS A 95 -49.75 -8.54 -21.13
CA LYS A 95 -50.62 -7.82 -22.14
C LYS A 95 -52.13 -8.19 -22.32
N PRO A 96 -52.97 -7.44 -23.10
CA PRO A 96 -53.05 -6.01 -23.51
C PRO A 96 -54.45 -5.35 -23.27
N ALA A 97 -54.59 -4.02 -23.45
CA ALA A 97 -55.62 -3.37 -24.30
C ALA A 97 -55.61 -1.82 -24.18
N ASP A 98 -55.47 -1.15 -25.34
CA ASP A 98 -55.93 0.22 -25.66
C ASP A 98 -57.42 0.09 -26.15
N PRO A 99 -58.27 1.14 -26.34
CA PRO A 99 -57.91 2.40 -27.01
C PRO A 99 -58.63 3.71 -26.55
N THR A 100 -58.13 4.82 -27.10
CA THR A 100 -58.87 6.02 -27.57
C THR A 100 -58.98 7.23 -26.63
N GLY A 101 -58.53 8.40 -27.11
CA GLY A 101 -59.00 9.69 -26.61
C GLY A 101 -58.12 10.91 -26.87
N ASN A 102 -58.13 11.40 -28.10
CA ASN A 102 -57.86 12.77 -28.58
C ASN A 102 -57.06 13.80 -27.75
N VAL A 103 -56.03 14.33 -28.44
CA VAL A 103 -55.41 15.67 -28.32
C VAL A 103 -56.48 16.81 -28.35
N PRO A 104 -56.22 18.00 -27.79
CA PRO A 104 -55.39 18.96 -28.52
C PRO A 104 -54.34 19.71 -27.67
N ALA A 105 -53.34 20.17 -28.41
CA ALA A 105 -52.15 20.88 -28.00
C ALA A 105 -52.42 22.27 -27.41
N ALA A 106 -51.55 22.67 -26.48
CA ALA A 106 -50.66 23.84 -26.58
C ALA A 106 -50.25 24.25 -25.16
N THR A 107 -48.95 24.24 -24.86
CA THR A 107 -48.18 25.41 -24.40
C THR A 107 -46.73 24.95 -24.19
N ASP A 108 -45.92 25.16 -25.22
CA ASP A 108 -44.47 25.24 -25.13
C ASP A 108 -44.06 26.28 -24.07
N LYS A 109 -43.36 25.83 -23.02
CA LYS A 109 -42.36 26.57 -22.19
C LYS A 109 -42.12 25.97 -20.78
N LYS A 110 -42.20 24.63 -20.60
CA LYS A 110 -41.78 23.99 -19.33
C LYS A 110 -40.83 22.79 -19.48
N SER A 111 -40.32 22.49 -20.68
CA SER A 111 -39.50 21.28 -20.88
C SER A 111 -37.99 21.51 -20.88
N ALA A 112 -37.52 22.76 -20.89
CA ALA A 112 -36.07 23.05 -20.93
C ALA A 112 -35.39 22.98 -19.55
N THR A 113 -36.14 23.18 -18.46
CA THR A 113 -35.59 23.20 -17.09
C THR A 113 -35.50 21.79 -16.49
N GLU A 114 -36.49 20.93 -16.75
CA GLU A 114 -36.55 19.57 -16.18
C GLU A 114 -35.56 18.61 -16.87
N THR A 115 -35.37 18.75 -18.19
CA THR A 115 -34.38 17.95 -18.94
C THR A 115 -32.94 18.31 -18.55
N LYS A 116 -32.67 19.57 -18.18
CA LYS A 116 -31.35 20.02 -17.72
C LYS A 116 -31.08 19.57 -16.28
N ALA A 117 -32.08 19.55 -15.40
CA ALA A 117 -31.96 19.06 -14.03
C ALA A 117 -31.67 17.55 -13.97
N ALA A 118 -32.42 16.73 -14.72
CA ALA A 118 -32.20 15.28 -14.80
C ALA A 118 -30.86 14.91 -15.46
N ALA A 119 -30.41 15.67 -16.48
CA ALA A 119 -29.09 15.49 -17.09
C ALA A 119 -27.94 15.85 -16.12
N THR A 120 -28.14 16.88 -15.29
CA THR A 120 -27.15 17.33 -14.30
C THR A 120 -27.00 16.29 -13.17
N GLU A 121 -28.09 15.69 -12.70
CA GLU A 121 -28.08 14.67 -11.65
C GLU A 121 -27.40 13.37 -12.12
N ASN A 122 -27.64 12.96 -13.37
CA ASN A 122 -26.97 11.81 -13.98
C ASN A 122 -25.46 12.05 -14.18
N GLU A 123 -25.05 13.27 -14.53
CA GLU A 123 -23.64 13.66 -14.65
C GLU A 123 -22.93 13.73 -13.29
N GLN A 124 -23.63 14.21 -12.26
CA GLN A 124 -23.13 14.25 -10.88
C GLN A 124 -22.92 12.85 -10.30
N LEU A 125 -23.84 11.92 -10.54
CA LEU A 125 -23.68 10.51 -10.15
C LEU A 125 -22.46 9.87 -10.83
N LYS A 126 -22.26 10.14 -12.14
CA LYS A 126 -21.08 9.65 -12.88
C LYS A 126 -19.78 10.23 -12.32
N ARG A 127 -19.74 11.53 -11.99
CA ARG A 127 -18.56 12.14 -11.35
C ARG A 127 -18.28 11.55 -9.98
N GLN A 128 -19.32 11.32 -9.16
CA GLN A 128 -19.15 10.69 -7.86
C GLN A 128 -18.64 9.24 -7.96
N ALA A 129 -19.12 8.48 -8.96
CA ALA A 129 -18.63 7.14 -9.22
C ALA A 129 -17.15 7.17 -9.64
N ALA A 130 -16.78 8.06 -10.56
CA ALA A 130 -15.37 8.24 -10.96
C ALA A 130 -14.48 8.65 -9.79
N LEU A 131 -14.95 9.54 -8.90
CA LEU A 131 -14.21 9.94 -7.70
C LEU A 131 -13.93 8.76 -6.78
N LYS A 132 -14.95 7.93 -6.51
CA LYS A 132 -14.79 6.72 -5.68
C LYS A 132 -13.85 5.71 -6.32
N GLU A 133 -13.95 5.50 -7.63
CA GLU A 133 -13.06 4.60 -8.37
C GLU A 133 -11.59 5.05 -8.28
N TRP A 134 -11.33 6.35 -8.48
CA TRP A 134 -9.98 6.89 -8.34
C TRP A 134 -9.45 6.81 -6.91
N GLN A 135 -10.30 7.08 -5.92
CA GLN A 135 -9.93 6.94 -4.51
C GLN A 135 -9.55 5.49 -4.19
N GLN A 136 -10.33 4.51 -4.65
CA GLN A 136 -10.03 3.09 -4.47
C GLN A 136 -8.71 2.69 -5.13
N LYS A 137 -8.46 3.14 -6.37
CA LYS A 137 -7.20 2.88 -7.10
C LYS A 137 -5.99 3.44 -6.37
N LEU A 138 -6.08 4.70 -5.91
CA LEU A 138 -4.98 5.35 -5.18
C LEU A 138 -4.72 4.70 -3.82
N THR A 139 -5.79 4.35 -3.09
CA THR A 139 -5.67 3.67 -1.79
C THR A 139 -5.05 2.29 -1.97
N ALA A 140 -5.53 1.50 -2.92
CA ALA A 140 -4.96 0.18 -3.20
C ALA A 140 -3.48 0.24 -3.61
N GLN A 141 -3.08 1.26 -4.40
CA GLN A 141 -1.68 1.45 -4.76
C GLN A 141 -0.82 1.85 -3.55
N LYS A 142 -1.34 2.67 -2.63
CA LYS A 142 -0.68 2.97 -1.35
C LYS A 142 -0.52 1.73 -0.47
N ASP A 143 -1.58 0.94 -0.32
CA ASP A 143 -1.54 -0.31 0.45
C ASP A 143 -0.48 -1.29 -0.10
N GLN A 144 -0.31 -1.33 -1.42
CA GLN A 144 0.75 -2.11 -2.07
C GLN A 144 2.15 -1.58 -1.74
N ILE A 145 2.33 -0.26 -1.71
CA ILE A 145 3.62 0.35 -1.31
C ILE A 145 3.91 0.03 0.17
N ASP A 146 2.94 0.18 1.05
CA ASP A 146 3.10 -0.11 2.47
C ASP A 146 3.42 -1.58 2.73
N LEU A 147 2.79 -2.49 1.98
CA LEU A 147 3.10 -3.91 2.04
C LEU A 147 4.53 -4.18 1.53
N ALA A 148 4.92 -3.61 0.40
CA ALA A 148 6.27 -3.77 -0.15
C ALA A 148 7.35 -3.24 0.80
N ASP A 149 7.11 -2.11 1.47
CA ASP A 149 8.01 -1.51 2.45
C ASP A 149 8.19 -2.43 3.68
N ARG A 150 7.08 -2.96 4.21
CA ARG A 150 7.14 -3.94 5.31
C ARG A 150 7.88 -5.22 4.93
N GLU A 151 7.64 -5.75 3.72
CA GLU A 151 8.33 -6.95 3.24
C GLU A 151 9.84 -6.72 3.09
N LEU A 152 10.22 -5.55 2.57
CA LEU A 152 11.62 -5.16 2.45
C LEU A 152 12.29 -5.04 3.83
N ASP A 153 11.59 -4.47 4.82
CA ASP A 153 12.09 -4.37 6.20
C ASP A 153 12.27 -5.73 6.86
N VAL A 154 11.31 -6.65 6.67
CA VAL A 154 11.43 -8.03 7.13
C VAL A 154 12.66 -8.68 6.49
N LEU A 155 12.83 -8.54 5.18
CA LEU A 155 13.94 -9.15 4.46
C LEU A 155 15.31 -8.60 4.92
N LYS A 156 15.42 -7.28 5.12
CA LYS A 156 16.62 -6.64 5.68
C LYS A 156 16.91 -7.15 7.09
N ARG A 157 15.90 -7.27 7.95
CA ARG A 157 16.05 -7.75 9.33
C ARG A 157 16.44 -9.23 9.37
N GLU A 158 15.81 -10.06 8.57
CA GLU A 158 16.17 -11.48 8.45
C GLU A 158 17.62 -11.66 8.01
N TYR A 159 18.05 -10.89 7.01
CA TYR A 159 19.44 -10.89 6.58
C TYR A 159 20.40 -10.52 7.71
N GLN A 160 20.10 -9.45 8.46
CA GLN A 160 20.92 -9.03 9.60
C GLN A 160 21.01 -10.11 10.69
N ILE A 161 19.88 -10.76 11.03
CA ILE A 161 19.85 -11.84 12.02
C ILE A 161 20.67 -13.03 11.55
N ARG A 162 20.55 -13.43 10.27
CA ARG A 162 21.34 -14.54 9.71
C ARG A 162 22.83 -14.21 9.66
N ALA A 163 23.18 -13.00 9.26
CA ALA A 163 24.57 -12.54 9.26
C ALA A 163 25.12 -12.56 10.69
N ALA A 164 24.39 -12.03 11.66
CA ALA A 164 24.80 -12.05 13.06
C ALA A 164 25.00 -13.48 13.57
N ALA A 165 24.10 -14.42 13.24
CA ALA A 165 24.23 -15.82 13.63
C ALA A 165 25.47 -16.47 13.01
N PHE A 166 25.71 -16.26 11.71
CA PHE A 166 26.88 -16.80 11.02
C PHE A 166 28.20 -16.22 11.54
N TYR A 167 28.24 -14.92 11.82
CA TYR A 167 29.46 -14.27 12.32
C TYR A 167 29.69 -14.43 13.82
N ALA A 168 28.69 -14.88 14.59
CA ALA A 168 28.82 -15.11 16.03
C ALA A 168 29.66 -16.34 16.38
N ASP A 169 29.72 -17.36 15.52
CA ASP A 169 30.52 -18.58 15.74
C ASP A 169 31.59 -18.77 14.65
N ALA A 170 32.86 -18.65 15.02
CA ALA A 170 34.00 -18.88 14.13
C ALA A 170 34.04 -20.31 13.56
N GLY A 171 33.53 -21.31 14.29
CA GLY A 171 33.46 -22.70 13.84
C GLY A 171 32.37 -22.94 12.79
N ASP A 172 31.28 -22.19 12.84
CA ASP A 172 30.23 -22.21 11.81
C ASP A 172 30.75 -21.59 10.50
N ARG A 173 31.50 -20.48 10.59
CA ARG A 173 32.11 -19.83 9.43
C ARG A 173 33.03 -20.75 8.64
N LEU A 174 33.90 -21.50 9.31
CA LEU A 174 34.86 -22.38 8.65
C LEU A 174 34.17 -23.53 7.90
N ARG A 175 33.05 -24.03 8.41
CA ARG A 175 32.31 -25.17 7.82
C ARG A 175 31.28 -24.74 6.77
N ASN A 176 30.68 -23.57 6.94
CA ASN A 176 29.53 -23.13 6.15
C ASN A 176 29.80 -21.91 5.25
N SER A 177 31.06 -21.47 5.08
CA SER A 177 31.42 -20.30 4.25
C SER A 177 30.79 -20.30 2.86
N ALA A 178 30.93 -21.38 2.09
CA ALA A 178 30.43 -21.41 0.71
C ALA A 178 28.89 -21.41 0.62
N ALA A 179 28.20 -21.92 1.64
CA ALA A 179 26.75 -21.86 1.72
C ALA A 179 26.29 -20.43 2.10
N TRP A 180 27.02 -19.80 3.02
CA TRP A 180 26.79 -18.41 3.40
C TRP A 180 26.96 -17.45 2.22
N ASP A 181 28.02 -17.56 1.43
CA ASP A 181 28.25 -16.64 0.29
C ASP A 181 27.09 -16.67 -0.72
N LYS A 182 26.50 -17.86 -0.94
CA LYS A 182 25.31 -18.02 -1.78
C LYS A 182 24.09 -17.36 -1.16
N GLN A 183 23.83 -17.60 0.13
CA GLN A 183 22.71 -17.00 0.85
C GLN A 183 22.85 -15.48 0.92
N ASP A 184 24.04 -14.96 1.20
CA ASP A 184 24.36 -13.54 1.24
C ASP A 184 24.06 -12.87 -0.11
N THR A 185 24.52 -13.48 -1.21
CA THR A 185 24.23 -12.99 -2.56
C THR A 185 22.73 -13.02 -2.86
N GLN A 186 22.04 -14.10 -2.52
CA GLN A 186 20.59 -14.24 -2.72
C GLN A 186 19.80 -13.19 -1.94
N TYR A 187 20.09 -13.00 -0.66
CA TYR A 187 19.42 -12.00 0.18
C TYR A 187 19.69 -10.59 -0.32
N LYS A 188 20.94 -10.27 -0.70
CA LYS A 188 21.29 -8.96 -1.27
C LYS A 188 20.54 -8.70 -2.57
N GLN A 189 20.45 -9.70 -3.45
CA GLN A 189 19.68 -9.59 -4.69
C GLN A 189 18.20 -9.35 -4.40
N GLN A 190 17.59 -10.14 -3.52
CA GLN A 190 16.18 -9.99 -3.16
C GLN A 190 15.89 -8.62 -2.53
N ILE A 191 16.80 -8.09 -1.68
CA ILE A 191 16.69 -6.76 -1.11
C ILE A 191 16.76 -5.70 -2.22
N ALA A 192 17.69 -5.82 -3.16
CA ALA A 192 17.82 -4.89 -4.28
C ALA A 192 16.57 -4.92 -5.19
N ASP A 193 16.08 -6.12 -5.51
CA ASP A 193 14.88 -6.31 -6.34
C ASP A 193 13.63 -5.74 -5.65
N LYS A 194 13.46 -5.97 -4.34
CA LYS A 194 12.35 -5.41 -3.55
C LYS A 194 12.45 -3.90 -3.40
N GLN A 195 13.65 -3.36 -3.20
CA GLN A 195 13.87 -1.91 -3.16
C GLN A 195 13.48 -1.28 -4.49
N LYS A 196 13.94 -1.87 -5.60
CA LYS A 196 13.56 -1.41 -6.95
C LYS A 196 12.05 -1.49 -7.17
N ALA A 197 11.40 -2.59 -6.81
CA ALA A 197 9.96 -2.75 -6.97
C ALA A 197 9.16 -1.73 -6.15
N LEU A 198 9.65 -1.38 -4.95
CA LEU A 198 9.07 -0.35 -4.10
C LEU A 198 9.22 1.04 -4.73
N ASP A 199 10.39 1.36 -5.26
CA ASP A 199 10.64 2.64 -5.94
C ASP A 199 9.79 2.76 -7.23
N ASP A 200 9.72 1.69 -8.03
CA ASP A 200 8.86 1.62 -9.21
C ASP A 200 7.36 1.78 -8.83
N ALA A 201 6.92 1.20 -7.70
CA ALA A 201 5.55 1.34 -7.20
C ALA A 201 5.24 2.78 -6.72
N LYS A 202 6.21 3.45 -6.10
CA LYS A 202 6.09 4.87 -5.72
C LYS A 202 5.98 5.76 -6.95
N GLN A 203 6.82 5.53 -7.96
CA GLN A 203 6.72 6.27 -9.22
C GLN A 203 5.34 6.08 -9.87
N LYS A 204 4.82 4.85 -9.90
CA LYS A 204 3.48 4.58 -10.42
C LYS A 204 2.38 5.30 -9.64
N LEU A 205 2.53 5.47 -8.32
CA LEU A 205 1.59 6.27 -7.52
C LEU A 205 1.60 7.74 -7.97
N GLU A 206 2.77 8.32 -8.22
CA GLU A 206 2.88 9.70 -8.73
C GLU A 206 2.22 9.84 -10.11
N GLU A 207 2.44 8.88 -11.01
CA GLU A 207 1.77 8.82 -12.32
C GLU A 207 0.25 8.72 -12.17
N MET A 208 -0.25 7.88 -11.27
CA MET A 208 -1.68 7.74 -10.99
C MET A 208 -2.30 9.01 -10.37
N GLN A 209 -1.56 9.71 -9.51
CA GLN A 209 -2.00 11.00 -8.96
C GLN A 209 -2.07 12.08 -10.03
N GLU A 210 -1.15 12.07 -10.99
CA GLU A 210 -1.13 12.98 -12.12
C GLU A 210 -2.28 12.67 -13.11
N ASP A 211 -2.58 11.41 -13.37
CA ASP A 211 -3.74 11.03 -14.18
C ASP A 211 -5.07 11.33 -13.48
N ALA A 212 -5.13 11.15 -12.16
CA ALA A 212 -6.27 11.60 -11.36
C ALA A 212 -6.42 13.14 -11.44
N ARG A 213 -5.32 13.90 -11.48
CA ARG A 213 -5.35 15.36 -11.70
C ARG A 213 -5.97 15.70 -13.05
N LYS A 214 -5.53 15.03 -14.12
CA LYS A 214 -6.06 15.22 -15.48
C LYS A 214 -7.53 14.82 -15.58
N ALA A 215 -7.96 13.83 -14.80
CA ALA A 215 -9.37 13.41 -14.69
C ALA A 215 -10.23 14.37 -13.85
N GLY A 216 -9.66 15.45 -13.30
CA GLY A 216 -10.40 16.45 -12.52
C GLY A 216 -10.65 16.05 -11.07
N ILE A 217 -9.91 15.08 -10.54
CA ILE A 217 -10.03 14.64 -9.14
C ILE A 217 -9.42 15.72 -8.22
N PRO A 218 -10.15 16.18 -7.17
CA PRO A 218 -9.64 17.17 -6.23
C PRO A 218 -8.35 16.73 -5.53
N ALA A 219 -7.45 17.67 -5.23
CA ALA A 219 -6.17 17.38 -4.55
C ALA A 219 -6.37 16.67 -3.19
N ALA A 220 -7.42 17.05 -2.45
CA ALA A 220 -7.76 16.46 -1.16
C ALA A 220 -8.03 14.95 -1.21
N MET A 221 -8.36 14.37 -2.38
CA MET A 221 -8.55 12.93 -2.57
C MET A 221 -7.29 12.23 -3.14
N ARG A 222 -6.35 13.00 -3.70
CA ARG A 222 -5.12 12.48 -4.30
C ARG A 222 -3.99 12.34 -3.28
N GLU A 223 -3.95 13.26 -2.32
CA GLU A 223 -2.87 13.42 -1.33
C GLU A 223 -3.15 12.75 0.03
N GLN A 224 -4.31 12.09 0.20
CA GLN A 224 -4.63 11.30 1.41
C GLN A 224 -3.91 9.96 1.45
#